data_AF-A0A8S2XIN3-F1
#
_entry.id   AF-A0A8S2XIN3-F1
#
_cell.length_a   1.000
_cell.length_b   1.000
_cell.length_c   1.000
_cell.angle_alpha   90.00
_cell.angle_beta   90.00
_cell.angle_gamma   90.00
#
_symmetry.space_group_name_H-M   'P 1'
#
loop_
_entity.id
_entity.type
_entity.pdbx_description
1 polymer ?
#
loop_
_entity_poly.entity_id
_entity_poly.type
_entity_poly.pdbx_seq_one_letter_code
_entity_poly.pdbx_strand_id
1 'polypeptide(L)'
;MFAMHLVHGMFPRKFLENEFEHFIGLSLADVKETRSLPQWVNEERAFDVTALKTNFPQFFSDLRLDDSSWVKWNSTNECELSFPEDKRLTPFQQLLVIQAFRPDRLESAMRQFVCQSLRINDISP
;
A
#
# COMPACT_ATOMS: atom_id res chain seq x y z
N MET A 1 13.89 3.59 5.32
CA MET A 1 13.05 4.18 6.39
C MET A 1 13.28 5.69 6.60
N PHE A 2 14.53 6.19 6.71
CA PHE A 2 14.79 7.63 6.89
C PHE A 2 14.15 8.51 5.81
N ALA A 3 14.35 8.17 4.53
CA ALA A 3 13.82 8.96 3.43
C ALA A 3 12.28 9.02 3.39
N MET A 4 11.58 7.99 3.88
CA MET A 4 10.12 8.02 4.03
C MET A 4 9.69 9.06 5.08
N HIS A 5 10.36 9.10 6.23
CA HIS A 5 10.09 10.10 7.27
C HIS A 5 10.42 11.53 6.78
N LEU A 6 11.48 11.68 5.98
CA LEU A 6 11.82 12.96 5.36
C LEU A 6 10.71 13.44 4.42
N VAL A 7 10.23 12.57 3.52
CA VAL A 7 9.11 12.90 2.61
C VAL A 7 7.84 13.23 3.40
N HIS A 8 7.54 12.48 4.47
CA HIS A 8 6.40 12.76 5.35
C HIS A 8 6.49 14.14 6.01
N GLY A 9 7.66 14.49 6.56
CA GLY A 9 7.88 15.79 7.19
C GLY A 9 7.89 16.96 6.19
N MET A 10 8.41 16.76 4.98
CA MET A 10 8.50 17.81 3.95
C MET A 10 7.19 18.01 3.18
N PHE A 11 6.42 16.95 2.96
CA PHE A 11 5.23 16.97 2.10
C PHE A 11 4.02 16.31 2.78
N PRO A 12 3.55 16.81 3.93
CA PRO A 12 2.46 16.19 4.68
C PRO A 12 1.15 16.09 3.86
N ARG A 13 0.93 16.99 2.90
CA ARG A 13 -0.25 16.98 2.01
C ARG A 13 -0.31 15.78 1.04
N LYS A 14 0.75 14.98 0.92
CA LYS A 14 0.78 13.78 0.08
C LYS A 14 0.14 12.56 0.75
N PHE A 15 -0.13 12.65 2.05
CA PHE A 15 -0.65 11.57 2.89
C PHE A 15 -2.04 11.98 3.37
N LEU A 16 -2.98 11.05 3.35
CA LEU A 16 -4.26 11.24 4.03
C LEU A 16 -4.13 10.88 5.52
N GLU A 17 -5.19 11.17 6.26
CA GLU A 17 -5.23 10.94 7.70
C GLU A 17 -4.93 9.48 8.05
N ASN A 18 -3.99 9.28 8.99
CA ASN A 18 -3.56 7.98 9.52
C ASN A 18 -2.88 7.03 8.51
N GLU A 19 -2.70 7.42 7.24
CA GLU A 19 -2.06 6.57 6.23
C GLU A 19 -0.59 6.30 6.61
N PHE A 20 0.16 7.33 7.02
CA PHE A 20 1.57 7.16 7.35
C PHE A 20 1.75 6.36 8.65
N GLU A 21 0.92 6.62 9.66
CA GLU A 21 0.91 5.90 10.94
C GLU A 21 0.60 4.42 10.74
N HIS A 22 -0.36 4.09 9.87
CA HIS A 22 -0.62 2.72 9.47
C HIS A 22 0.60 2.10 8.79
N PHE A 23 1.21 2.82 7.84
CA PHE A 23 2.36 2.34 7.09
C PHE A 23 3.55 1.98 7.99
N ILE A 24 3.81 2.76 9.04
CA ILE A 24 4.89 2.48 9.99
C ILE A 24 4.48 1.56 11.15
N GLY A 25 3.26 1.01 11.14
CA GLY A 25 2.78 0.05 12.13
C GLY A 25 2.40 0.67 13.49
N LEU A 26 2.11 1.97 13.53
CA LEU A 26 1.64 2.66 14.75
C LEU A 26 0.10 2.70 14.86
N SER A 27 -0.62 2.21 13.85
CA SER A 27 -2.07 2.14 13.88
C SER A 27 -2.55 0.91 14.69
N LEU A 28 -3.43 1.16 15.68
CA LEU A 28 -4.07 0.12 16.47
C LEU A 28 -5.25 -0.48 15.70
N ALA A 29 -4.98 -1.41 14.78
CA ALA A 29 -6.05 -2.20 14.17
C ALA A 29 -6.51 -3.29 15.14
N ASP A 30 -7.75 -3.20 15.62
CA ASP A 30 -8.39 -4.30 16.37
C ASP A 30 -8.89 -5.36 15.37
N VAL A 31 -7.95 -6.14 14.83
CA VAL A 31 -8.18 -7.14 13.78
C VAL A 31 -8.91 -8.35 14.37
N LYS A 32 -10.24 -8.30 14.39
CA LYS A 32 -11.08 -9.36 14.97
C LYS A 32 -11.52 -10.43 13.97
N GLU A 33 -11.53 -10.17 12.66
CA GLU A 33 -12.14 -11.10 11.70
C GLU A 33 -11.51 -11.07 10.30
N THR A 34 -10.91 -12.18 9.88
CA THR A 34 -10.28 -12.37 8.55
C THR A 34 -11.20 -13.00 7.50
N ARG A 35 -12.42 -13.41 7.89
CA ARG A 35 -13.31 -14.28 7.08
C ARG A 35 -13.98 -13.62 5.87
N SER A 36 -13.74 -12.34 5.63
CA SER A 36 -14.40 -11.55 4.57
C SER A 36 -13.43 -11.04 3.49
N LEU A 37 -12.29 -11.73 3.32
CA LEU A 37 -11.31 -11.43 2.28
C LEU A 37 -11.58 -12.25 1.00
N PRO A 38 -11.23 -11.72 -0.18
CA PRO A 38 -11.32 -12.48 -1.43
C PRO A 38 -10.46 -13.75 -1.41
N GLN A 39 -10.92 -14.80 -2.07
CA GLN A 39 -10.26 -16.12 -2.08
C GLN A 39 -8.85 -16.13 -2.68
N TRP A 40 -8.51 -15.13 -3.50
CA TRP A 40 -7.18 -15.02 -4.11
C TRP A 40 -6.12 -14.44 -3.16
N VAL A 41 -6.54 -13.88 -2.02
CA VAL A 41 -5.63 -13.34 -1.01
C VAL A 41 -4.99 -14.49 -0.24
N ASN A 42 -3.65 -14.51 -0.20
CA ASN A 42 -2.89 -15.50 0.54
C ASN A 42 -3.21 -15.40 2.06
N GLU A 43 -3.43 -16.53 2.73
CA GLU A 43 -3.68 -16.60 4.16
C GLU A 43 -2.58 -15.93 4.99
N GLU A 44 -1.32 -16.03 4.54
CA GLU A 44 -0.18 -15.35 5.18
C GLU A 44 -0.33 -13.82 5.17
N ARG A 45 -1.07 -13.27 4.22
CA ARG A 45 -1.35 -11.83 4.06
C ARG A 45 -2.69 -11.43 4.68
N ALA A 46 -3.49 -12.37 5.18
CA ALA A 46 -4.81 -12.09 5.70
C ALA A 46 -4.79 -11.07 6.85
N PHE A 47 -3.78 -11.11 7.72
CA PHE A 47 -3.64 -10.14 8.80
C PHE A 47 -3.45 -8.71 8.27
N ASP A 48 -2.46 -8.49 7.41
CA ASP A 48 -2.12 -7.16 6.88
C ASP A 48 -3.25 -6.58 6.01
N VAL A 49 -3.88 -7.42 5.18
CA VAL A 49 -5.04 -7.03 4.36
C VAL A 49 -6.26 -6.70 5.24
N THR A 50 -6.47 -7.43 6.33
CA THR A 50 -7.55 -7.10 7.28
C THR A 50 -7.24 -5.83 8.05
N ALA A 51 -5.98 -5.60 8.44
CA ALA A 51 -5.58 -4.34 9.08
C ALA A 51 -5.82 -3.13 8.15
N LEU A 52 -5.53 -3.28 6.86
CA LEU A 52 -5.83 -2.25 5.85
C LEU A 52 -7.34 -2.00 5.75
N LYS A 53 -8.14 -3.07 5.69
CA LYS A 53 -9.62 -3.01 5.66
C LYS A 53 -10.20 -2.32 6.90
N THR A 54 -9.71 -2.67 8.08
CA THR A 54 -10.19 -2.15 9.37
C THR A 54 -9.87 -0.66 9.51
N ASN A 55 -8.66 -0.25 9.15
CA ASN A 55 -8.22 1.13 9.31
C ASN A 55 -8.79 2.05 8.21
N PHE A 56 -8.98 1.54 7.00
CA PHE A 56 -9.46 2.33 5.86
C PHE A 56 -10.59 1.61 5.10
N PRO A 57 -11.77 1.44 5.71
CA PRO A 57 -12.86 0.66 5.12
C PRO A 57 -13.37 1.24 3.80
N GLN A 58 -13.46 2.57 3.70
CA GLN A 58 -13.88 3.24 2.45
C GLN A 58 -12.86 3.01 1.34
N PHE A 59 -11.56 3.25 1.63
CA PHE A 59 -10.47 2.99 0.69
C PHE A 59 -10.48 1.53 0.21
N PHE A 60 -10.60 0.57 1.14
CA PHE A 60 -10.64 -0.85 0.82
C PHE A 60 -11.84 -1.23 -0.07
N SER A 61 -13.01 -0.64 0.19
CA SER A 61 -14.19 -0.79 -0.67
C SER A 61 -13.96 -0.25 -2.07
N ASP A 62 -13.31 0.91 -2.18
CA ASP A 62 -13.02 1.57 -3.46
C ASP A 62 -11.99 0.79 -4.31
N LEU A 63 -11.16 -0.07 -3.69
CA LEU A 63 -10.28 -0.99 -4.43
C LEU A 63 -11.07 -1.98 -5.29
N ARG A 64 -12.29 -2.38 -4.88
CA ARG A 64 -13.12 -3.37 -5.57
C ARG A 64 -12.32 -4.66 -5.87
N LEU A 65 -11.86 -5.32 -4.82
CA LEU A 65 -10.96 -6.49 -4.90
C LEU A 65 -11.59 -7.75 -5.55
N ASP A 66 -12.89 -7.71 -5.85
CA ASP A 66 -13.58 -8.73 -6.64
C ASP A 66 -13.23 -8.67 -8.14
N ASP A 67 -12.57 -7.60 -8.58
CA ASP A 67 -12.08 -7.45 -9.94
C ASP A 67 -10.89 -8.38 -10.23
N SER A 68 -10.98 -9.13 -11.34
CA SER A 68 -9.90 -9.99 -11.83
C SER A 68 -8.57 -9.26 -12.08
N SER A 69 -8.60 -7.94 -12.24
CA SER A 69 -7.40 -7.10 -12.40
C SER A 69 -6.43 -7.23 -11.23
N TRP A 70 -6.92 -7.45 -10.00
CA TRP A 70 -6.10 -7.64 -8.82
C TRP A 70 -5.38 -8.99 -8.79
N VAL A 71 -6.00 -10.04 -9.31
CA VAL A 71 -5.36 -11.36 -9.44
C VAL A 71 -4.19 -11.28 -10.43
N LYS A 72 -4.39 -10.56 -11.55
CA LYS A 72 -3.33 -10.29 -12.52
C LYS A 72 -2.21 -9.43 -11.93
N TRP A 73 -2.57 -8.37 -11.21
CA TRP A 73 -1.62 -7.50 -10.52
C TRP A 73 -0.77 -8.29 -9.52
N ASN A 74 -1.42 -9.12 -8.69
CA ASN A 74 -0.77 -9.90 -7.63
C ASN A 74 0.18 -10.97 -8.18
N SER A 75 -0.03 -11.46 -9.41
CA SER A 75 0.86 -12.42 -10.09
C SER A 75 1.96 -11.77 -10.93
N THR A 76 1.94 -10.45 -11.11
CA THR A 76 2.95 -9.71 -11.89
C THR A 76 4.23 -9.51 -11.06
N ASN A 77 5.40 -9.67 -11.69
CA ASN A 77 6.68 -9.48 -11.01
C ASN A 77 6.91 -8.02 -10.58
N GLU A 78 6.71 -7.08 -11.49
CA GLU A 78 6.82 -5.63 -11.23
C GLU A 78 5.44 -5.03 -10.98
N CYS A 79 4.73 -5.56 -9.97
CA CYS A 79 3.37 -5.15 -9.65
C CYS A 79 3.30 -3.67 -9.22
N GLU A 80 4.36 -3.14 -8.61
CA GLU A 80 4.47 -1.74 -8.20
C GLU A 80 4.39 -0.75 -9.38
N LEU A 81 4.67 -1.22 -10.61
CA LEU A 81 4.57 -0.42 -11.85
C LEU A 81 3.27 -0.66 -12.62
N SER A 82 2.48 -1.66 -12.23
CA SER A 82 1.41 -2.22 -13.08
C SER A 82 0.03 -2.20 -12.40
N PHE A 83 -0.25 -1.19 -11.59
CA PHE A 83 -1.56 -1.04 -10.93
C PHE A 83 -2.71 -0.93 -11.94
N PRO A 84 -3.92 -1.45 -11.62
CA PRO A 84 -5.07 -1.27 -12.49
C PRO A 84 -5.44 0.22 -12.63
N GLU A 85 -5.48 0.73 -13.86
CA GLU A 85 -5.64 2.17 -14.16
C GLU A 85 -6.98 2.76 -13.70
N ASP A 86 -8.00 1.91 -13.52
CA ASP A 86 -9.34 2.30 -13.10
C ASP A 86 -9.41 2.62 -11.58
N LYS A 87 -8.43 2.16 -10.81
CA LYS A 87 -8.31 2.43 -9.37
C LYS A 87 -7.49 3.72 -9.23
N ARG A 88 -8.18 4.85 -9.07
CA ARG A 88 -7.58 6.19 -8.93
C ARG A 88 -6.84 6.35 -7.58
N LEU A 89 -5.73 5.63 -7.42
CA LEU A 89 -4.95 5.59 -6.19
C LEU A 89 -3.92 6.72 -6.15
N THR A 90 -3.71 7.30 -4.96
CA THR A 90 -2.54 8.17 -4.75
C THR A 90 -1.25 7.32 -4.74
N PRO A 91 -0.08 7.91 -5.02
CA PRO A 91 1.19 7.19 -4.93
C PRO A 91 1.44 6.56 -3.55
N PHE A 92 0.95 7.18 -2.47
CA PHE A 92 1.08 6.60 -1.13
C PHE A 92 0.09 5.47 -0.87
N GLN A 93 -1.13 5.57 -1.39
CA GLN A 93 -2.11 4.47 -1.34
C GLN A 93 -1.62 3.22 -2.10
N GLN A 94 -0.89 3.40 -3.20
CA GLN A 94 -0.21 2.30 -3.87
C GLN A 94 0.79 1.59 -2.94
N LEU A 95 1.54 2.33 -2.12
CA LEU A 95 2.42 1.73 -1.11
C LEU A 95 1.65 0.95 -0.05
N LEU A 96 0.50 1.46 0.41
CA LEU A 96 -0.36 0.73 1.37
C LEU A 96 -0.85 -0.61 0.78
N VAL A 97 -1.23 -0.62 -0.49
CA VAL A 97 -1.62 -1.86 -1.19
C VAL A 97 -0.43 -2.80 -1.32
N ILE A 98 0.74 -2.31 -1.72
CA ILE A 98 1.95 -3.17 -1.83
C ILE A 98 2.33 -3.74 -0.46
N GLN A 99 2.29 -2.95 0.60
CA GLN A 99 2.58 -3.40 1.96
C GLN A 99 1.65 -4.54 2.39
N ALA A 100 0.35 -4.43 2.10
CA ALA A 100 -0.63 -5.43 2.49
C ALA A 100 -0.53 -6.73 1.66
N PHE A 101 -0.33 -6.61 0.34
CA PHE A 101 -0.45 -7.76 -0.59
C PHE A 101 0.88 -8.32 -1.10
N ARG A 102 1.88 -7.47 -1.36
CA ARG A 102 3.16 -7.81 -2.01
C ARG A 102 4.36 -7.18 -1.27
N PRO A 103 4.61 -7.55 0.00
CA PRO A 103 5.69 -6.97 0.79
C PRO A 103 7.08 -7.22 0.18
N ASP A 104 7.23 -8.24 -0.68
CA ASP A 104 8.44 -8.50 -1.46
C ASP A 104 8.83 -7.34 -2.40
N ARG A 105 7.86 -6.51 -2.80
CA ARG A 105 8.06 -5.32 -3.66
C ARG A 105 8.02 -4.01 -2.89
N LEU A 106 7.90 -4.06 -1.56
CA LEU A 106 7.76 -2.85 -0.76
C LEU A 106 9.00 -1.96 -0.80
N GLU A 107 10.20 -2.56 -0.81
CA GLU A 107 11.45 -1.81 -0.87
C GLU A 107 11.61 -1.03 -2.18
N SER A 108 11.39 -1.70 -3.33
CA SER A 108 11.46 -1.07 -4.64
C SER A 108 10.42 0.03 -4.77
N ALA A 109 9.20 -0.22 -4.31
CA ALA A 109 8.11 0.77 -4.34
C ALA A 109 8.40 1.99 -3.46
N MET A 110 8.91 1.80 -2.24
CA MET A 110 9.33 2.91 -1.36
C MET A 110 10.40 3.77 -2.03
N ARG A 111 11.40 3.15 -2.67
CA ARG A 111 12.44 3.88 -3.40
C ARG A 111 11.83 4.74 -4.51
N GLN A 112 10.91 4.17 -5.30
CA GLN A 112 10.22 4.92 -6.36
C GLN A 112 9.40 6.10 -5.80
N PHE A 113 8.61 5.87 -4.75
CA PHE A 113 7.80 6.92 -4.12
C PHE A 113 8.65 8.09 -3.61
N VAL A 114 9.77 7.79 -2.96
CA VAL A 114 10.70 8.80 -2.44
C VAL A 114 11.37 9.56 -3.60
N CYS A 115 11.88 8.86 -4.62
CA CYS A 115 12.49 9.49 -5.80
C CYS A 115 11.51 10.45 -6.48
N GLN A 116 10.27 10.00 -6.69
CA GLN A 116 9.21 10.81 -7.29
C GLN A 116 8.82 12.01 -6.41
N SER A 117 8.78 11.83 -5.09
CA SER A 117 8.41 12.90 -4.16
C SER A 117 9.48 13.96 -4.01
N LEU A 118 10.76 13.57 -4.02
CA LEU A 118 11.91 14.47 -3.92
C LEU A 118 12.40 14.98 -5.28
N ARG A 119 11.88 14.44 -6.39
CA ARG A 119 12.33 14.72 -7.77
C ARG A 119 13.83 14.44 -7.97
N ILE A 120 14.29 13.31 -7.43
CA ILE A 120 15.68 12.83 -7.55
C ILE A 120 15.72 11.49 -8.28
N ASN A 121 16.84 11.19 -8.94
CA ASN A 121 16.98 9.98 -9.75
C ASN A 121 17.33 8.74 -8.91
N ASP A 122 17.94 8.92 -7.74
CA ASP A 122 18.36 7.84 -6.86
C ASP A 122 18.38 8.29 -5.39
N ILE A 123 18.24 7.34 -4.46
CA ILE A 123 18.31 7.53 -2.99
C ILE A 123 19.54 6.82 -2.41
N SER A 124 20.38 6.23 -3.27
CA SER A 124 21.68 5.70 -2.88
C SER A 124 22.50 6.82 -2.20
N PRO A 125 23.03 6.58 -1.00
CA PRO A 125 23.87 7.56 -0.31
C PRO A 125 25.18 7.85 -1.06
#